data_AF-A0AB37Q3G3-F1
#
_entry.id   AF-A0AB37Q3G3-F1
#
_cell.length_a   1.000
_cell.length_b   1.000
_cell.length_c   1.000
_cell.angle_alpha   90.00
_cell.angle_beta   90.00
_cell.angle_gamma   90.00
#
_symmetry.space_group_name_H-M   'P 1'
#
loop_
_entity.id
_entity.type
_entity.pdbx_description
1 polymer ?
#
loop_
_entity_poly.entity_id
_entity_poly.type
_entity_poly.pdbx_seq_one_letter_code
_entity_poly.pdbx_strand_id
1 'polypeptide(L)'
;MKTTRYIRTEQPALLTAPVTLNIAGTLLAELNLYRQAKHHYLSCPKDVPDAERYRRLQTLEHLGEQLASTLAIDVRFELGEPPDFE
;
A
#
# COMPACT_ATOMS: atom_id res chain seq x y z
N MET A 1 -11.75 24.48 23.38
CA MET A 1 -10.55 23.78 22.89
C MET A 1 -10.07 24.50 21.64
N LYS A 2 -8.87 25.09 21.64
CA LYS A 2 -8.30 25.70 20.44
C LYS A 2 -7.74 24.58 19.57
N THR A 3 -8.31 24.37 18.39
CA THR A 3 -7.73 23.55 17.33
C THR A 3 -6.51 24.28 16.79
N THR A 4 -5.34 24.00 17.36
CA THR A 4 -4.07 24.40 16.77
C THR A 4 -3.91 23.60 15.47
N ARG A 5 -4.24 24.22 14.33
CA ARG A 5 -3.86 23.69 13.01
C ARG A 5 -2.33 23.74 12.94
N TYR A 6 -1.69 22.59 13.08
CA TYR A 6 -0.27 22.45 12.77
C TYR A 6 -0.13 22.60 11.26
N ILE A 7 0.31 23.78 10.81
CA ILE A 7 0.73 23.99 9.43
C ILE A 7 2.17 23.46 9.37
N ARG A 8 2.35 22.27 8.82
CA ARG A 8 3.69 21.72 8.53
C ARG A 8 4.35 22.60 7.49
N THR A 9 5.56 23.08 7.78
CA THR A 9 6.37 23.86 6.84
C THR A 9 7.45 23.03 6.16
N GLU A 10 7.66 21.79 6.61
CA GLU A 10 8.64 20.86 6.04
C GLU A 10 8.04 20.14 4.82
N GLN A 11 8.71 20.24 3.68
CA GLN A 11 8.32 19.56 2.46
C GLN A 11 8.67 18.06 2.54
N PRO A 12 7.92 17.17 1.87
CA PRO A 12 8.29 15.75 1.77
C PRO A 12 9.70 15.59 1.22
N ALA A 13 10.43 14.58 1.69
CA ALA A 13 11.77 14.34 1.19
C ALA A 13 11.70 13.97 -0.30
N LEU A 14 12.30 14.80 -1.17
CA LEU A 14 12.37 14.48 -2.59
C LEU A 14 13.37 13.35 -2.83
N LEU A 15 12.89 12.28 -3.47
CA LEU A 15 13.74 11.20 -3.94
C LEU A 15 14.62 11.70 -5.10
N THR A 16 15.89 11.98 -4.81
CA THR A 16 16.88 12.39 -5.82
C THR A 16 17.73 11.22 -6.32
N ALA A 17 17.63 10.07 -5.66
CA ALA A 17 18.27 8.81 -6.02
C ALA A 17 17.34 7.64 -5.67
N PRO A 18 17.53 6.45 -6.28
CA PRO A 18 16.81 5.24 -5.90
C PRO A 18 17.05 4.90 -4.42
N VAL A 19 15.98 4.59 -3.69
CA VAL A 19 16.02 4.10 -2.31
C VAL A 19 15.77 2.60 -2.33
N THR A 20 16.57 1.86 -1.56
CA THR A 20 16.38 0.42 -1.39
C THR A 20 15.65 0.18 -0.09
N LEU A 21 14.51 -0.51 -0.15
CA LEU A 21 13.76 -0.92 1.03
C LEU A 21 14.00 -2.40 1.30
N ASN A 22 14.35 -2.70 2.55
CA ASN A 22 14.42 -4.08 3.00
C ASN A 22 13.00 -4.58 3.29
N ILE A 23 12.55 -5.57 2.52
CA ILE A 23 11.23 -6.16 2.71
C ILE A 23 11.25 -7.00 3.99
N ALA A 24 10.63 -6.49 5.05
CA ALA A 24 10.39 -7.23 6.29
C ALA A 24 9.41 -8.39 6.07
N GLY A 25 9.41 -9.37 6.98
CA GLY A 25 8.56 -10.57 6.85
C GLY A 25 7.07 -10.27 6.71
N THR A 26 6.58 -9.20 7.33
CA THR A 26 5.19 -8.71 7.21
C THR A 26 4.89 -8.18 5.81
N LEU A 27 5.71 -7.26 5.30
CA LEU A 27 5.56 -6.72 3.94
C LEU A 27 5.68 -7.82 2.87
N LEU A 28 6.55 -8.82 3.09
CA LEU A 28 6.68 -9.97 2.18
C LEU A 28 5.39 -10.80 2.14
N ALA A 29 4.76 -11.04 3.28
CA ALA A 29 3.50 -11.78 3.35
C ALA A 29 2.37 -11.03 2.62
N GLU A 30 2.25 -9.72 2.84
CA GLU A 30 1.26 -8.87 2.15
C GLU A 30 1.48 -8.83 0.64
N LEU A 31 2.73 -8.67 0.21
CA LEU A 31 3.09 -8.71 -1.20
C LEU A 31 2.72 -10.04 -1.85
N ASN A 32 2.92 -11.16 -1.15
CA ASN A 32 2.54 -12.47 -1.64
C ASN A 32 1.02 -12.62 -1.77
N LEU A 33 0.25 -12.18 -0.77
CA LEU A 33 -1.22 -12.19 -0.82
C LEU A 33 -1.75 -11.35 -1.99
N TYR A 34 -1.23 -10.13 -2.15
CA TYR A 34 -1.60 -9.26 -3.25
C TYR A 34 -1.29 -9.90 -4.62
N ARG A 35 -0.09 -10.49 -4.79
CA ARG A 35 0.29 -11.18 -6.02
C ARG A 35 -0.62 -12.36 -6.34
N GLN A 36 -0.99 -13.15 -5.33
CA GLN A 36 -1.93 -14.25 -5.49
C GLN A 36 -3.31 -13.74 -5.89
N ALA A 37 -3.87 -12.75 -5.19
CA ALA A 37 -5.16 -12.17 -5.51
C ALA A 37 -5.19 -11.58 -6.93
N LYS A 38 -4.13 -10.88 -7.34
CA LYS A 38 -3.97 -10.36 -8.69
C LYS A 38 -3.99 -11.46 -9.73
N HIS A 39 -3.28 -12.56 -9.48
CA HIS A 39 -3.31 -13.73 -10.36
C HIS A 39 -4.71 -14.35 -10.42
N HIS A 40 -5.42 -14.50 -9.29
CA HIS A 40 -6.78 -15.05 -9.25
C HIS A 40 -7.81 -14.18 -9.98
N TYR A 41 -7.65 -12.86 -9.94
CA TYR A 41 -8.51 -11.93 -10.66
C TYR A 41 -8.22 -11.95 -12.17
N LEU A 42 -6.96 -11.84 -12.57
CA LEU A 42 -6.57 -11.79 -14.00
C LEU A 42 -6.74 -13.14 -14.72
N SER A 43 -6.60 -14.25 -14.00
CA SER A 43 -6.82 -15.59 -14.54
C SER A 43 -8.29 -16.04 -14.43
N CYS A 44 -9.20 -15.15 -14.01
CA CYS A 44 -10.61 -15.46 -13.84
C CYS A 44 -11.26 -15.77 -15.21
N PRO A 45 -11.84 -16.97 -15.40
CA PRO A 45 -12.53 -17.32 -16.64
C PRO A 45 -13.68 -16.34 -16.97
N LYS A 46 -13.96 -16.16 -18.27
CA LYS A 46 -14.96 -15.18 -18.73
C LYS A 46 -16.40 -15.55 -18.37
N ASP A 47 -16.64 -16.84 -18.12
CA ASP A 47 -17.90 -17.46 -17.72
C ASP A 47 -18.18 -17.41 -16.22
N VAL A 48 -17.24 -16.90 -15.41
CA VAL A 48 -17.47 -16.68 -13.98
C VAL A 48 -18.56 -15.62 -13.77
N PRO A 49 -19.53 -15.86 -12.86
CA PRO A 49 -20.57 -14.89 -12.54
C PRO A 49 -19.98 -13.52 -12.15
N ASP A 50 -20.64 -12.44 -12.56
CA ASP A 50 -20.19 -11.07 -12.28
C ASP A 50 -20.00 -10.81 -10.79
N ALA A 51 -20.85 -11.40 -9.93
CA ALA A 51 -20.72 -11.29 -8.48
C ALA A 51 -19.38 -11.86 -7.95
N GLU A 52 -18.91 -12.97 -8.52
CA GLU A 52 -17.63 -13.58 -8.13
C GLU A 52 -16.45 -12.79 -8.70
N ARG A 53 -16.56 -12.30 -9.94
CA ARG A 53 -15.56 -11.38 -10.52
C ARG A 53 -15.42 -10.11 -9.67
N TYR A 54 -16.54 -9.55 -9.23
CA TYR A 54 -16.57 -8.36 -8.39
C TYR A 54 -15.96 -8.62 -7.00
N ARG A 55 -16.29 -9.75 -6.35
CA ARG A 55 -15.67 -10.14 -5.07
C ARG A 55 -14.15 -10.26 -5.16
N ARG A 56 -13.64 -10.86 -6.24
CA ARG A 56 -12.19 -10.96 -6.49
C ARG A 56 -11.54 -9.59 -6.70
N LEU A 57 -12.22 -8.68 -7.42
CA LEU A 57 -11.76 -7.31 -7.58
C LEU A 57 -11.67 -6.60 -6.23
N GLN A 58 -12.73 -6.66 -5.41
CA GLN A 58 -12.74 -6.05 -4.07
C GLN A 58 -11.62 -6.59 -3.19
N THR A 59 -11.36 -7.90 -3.25
CA THR A 59 -10.26 -8.53 -2.49
C THR A 59 -8.90 -8.03 -2.99
N LEU A 60 -8.72 -7.90 -4.30
CA LEU A 60 -7.50 -7.34 -4.89
C LEU A 60 -7.27 -5.88 -4.49
N GLU A 61 -8.33 -5.06 -4.55
CA GLU A 61 -8.28 -3.64 -4.16
C GLU A 61 -7.92 -3.50 -2.67
N HIS A 62 -8.61 -4.24 -1.80
CA HIS A 62 -8.36 -4.21 -0.35
C HIS A 62 -6.92 -4.61 0.00
N LEU A 63 -6.40 -5.71 -0.60
CA LEU A 63 -5.02 -6.13 -0.39
C LEU A 63 -4.02 -5.13 -0.98
N GLY A 64 -4.38 -4.44 -2.07
CA GLY A 64 -3.58 -3.37 -2.66
C GLY A 64 -3.47 -2.16 -1.75
N GLU A 65 -4.58 -1.74 -1.15
CA GLU A 65 -4.63 -0.65 -0.17
C GLU A 65 -3.82 -0.97 1.09
N GLN A 66 -3.95 -2.20 1.61
CA GLN A 66 -3.17 -2.66 2.76
C GLN A 66 -1.66 -2.62 2.44
N LEU A 67 -1.26 -3.22 1.32
CA LEU A 67 0.14 -3.23 0.89
C LEU A 67 0.70 -1.81 0.68
N ALA A 68 -0.07 -0.92 0.05
CA ALA A 68 0.33 0.46 -0.16
C ALA A 68 0.51 1.21 1.17
N SER A 69 -0.36 0.95 2.15
CA SER A 69 -0.28 1.57 3.47
C SER A 69 0.98 1.11 4.23
N THR A 70 1.25 -0.19 4.27
CA THR A 70 2.47 -0.73 4.89
C THR A 70 3.72 -0.21 4.20
N LEU A 71 3.74 -0.21 2.86
CA LEU A 71 4.86 0.31 2.09
C LEU A 71 5.10 1.80 2.33
N ALA A 72 4.04 2.61 2.43
CA ALA A 72 4.16 4.04 2.72
C ALA A 72 4.80 4.29 4.10
N ILE A 73 4.44 3.46 5.09
CA ILE A 73 5.05 3.50 6.43
C ILE A 73 6.55 3.17 6.33
N ASP A 74 6.92 2.08 5.65
CA ASP A 74 8.32 1.67 5.50
C ASP A 74 9.16 2.70 4.73
N VAL A 75 8.61 3.30 3.67
CA VAL A 75 9.24 4.40 2.91
C VAL A 75 9.49 5.59 3.84
N ARG A 76 8.48 6.02 4.59
CA ARG A 76 8.61 7.13 5.54
C ARG A 76 9.72 6.87 6.55
N PHE A 77 9.78 5.66 7.12
CA PHE A 77 10.85 5.28 8.03
C PHE A 77 12.23 5.33 7.38
N GLU A 78 12.38 4.80 6.17
CA GLU A 78 13.66 4.82 5.44
C GLU A 78 14.10 6.24 5.07
N LEU A 79 13.15 7.13 4.78
CA LEU A 79 13.41 8.54 4.50
C LEU A 79 13.62 9.40 5.75
N GLY A 80 13.44 8.82 6.95
CA GLY A 80 13.52 9.55 8.21
C GLY A 80 12.38 10.55 8.41
N GLU A 81 11.25 10.36 7.72
CA GLU A 81 10.07 11.23 7.83
C GLU A 81 9.34 10.99 9.15
N PRO A 82 8.82 12.04 9.79
CA PRO A 82 8.16 11.91 11.08
C PRO A 82 6.86 11.08 11.00
N PRO A 83 6.46 10.41 12.10
CA PRO A 83 5.36 9.45 12.12
C PRO A 83 3.97 10.05 11.82
N ASP A 84 3.84 11.36 11.85
CA ASP A 84 2.61 12.13 11.67
C ASP A 84 2.59 12.92 10.34
N PHE A 85 3.33 12.45 9.32
CA PHE A 85 3.39 13.02 7.96
C PHE A 85 2.17 12.73 7.06
N GLU A 86 1.07 12.25 7.63
CA GLU A 86 -0.21 12.00 6.91
C GLU A 86 -1.01 13.27 6.62
#